data_AF-A0A3B5QWM2-F1
#
_entry.id   AF-A0A3B5QWM2-F1
#
_cell.length_a   1.000
_cell.length_b   1.000
_cell.length_c   1.000
_cell.angle_alpha   90.00
_cell.angle_beta   90.00
_cell.angle_gamma   90.00
#
_symmetry.space_group_name_H-M   'P 1'
#
loop_
_entity.id
_entity.type
_entity.pdbx_description
1 polymer ?
#
loop_
_entity_poly.entity_id
_entity_poly.type
_entity_poly.pdbx_seq_one_letter_code
_entity_poly.pdbx_strand_id
1 'polypeptide(L)'
;MCETYREDSEGVARGLRRCAPGLVQEYRLDYFPPYRLGSVRFICTEPYFHHHRTCHHLQTHYHVPQPETLDEPRRSKDDLCPICLDRLIKKKQLKCKHTFCDECLQASVQHTGPMCPVCKDVFGVMEGDQPDGVMTWINSSSFLPGFSGCGSIMITYTFPNGKQTKKHPNPGQPYQGTTRTAYLPDNEEGQEVLKLLKKAFDQKMTFTVGTSRTSGLDNQVIWNDISHKTSKTGGPQSFGYPDPNYLSKVKEDLKAKGIE
;
A
#
# COMPACT_ATOMS: atom_id res chain seq x y z
N MET A 1 -13.13 24.40 46.19
CA MET A 1 -13.59 24.96 44.90
C MET A 1 -12.48 24.74 43.90
N CYS A 2 -12.82 24.15 42.75
CA CYS A 2 -11.90 23.86 41.65
C CYS A 2 -11.37 25.15 41.01
N GLU A 3 -10.16 25.09 40.47
CA GLU A 3 -9.85 25.77 39.21
C GLU A 3 -8.69 25.06 38.50
N THR A 4 -8.76 25.14 37.18
CA THR A 4 -8.11 24.34 36.12
C THR A 4 -6.65 24.70 35.90
N TYR A 5 -5.86 23.77 35.31
CA TYR A 5 -4.56 24.07 34.71
C TYR A 5 -4.58 23.77 33.21
N ARG A 6 -4.06 24.73 32.43
CA ARG A 6 -3.66 24.58 31.03
C ARG A 6 -2.22 24.08 30.99
N GLU A 7 -1.94 23.14 30.09
CA GLU A 7 -0.59 22.74 29.71
C GLU A 7 -0.01 23.76 28.73
N ASP A 8 1.23 24.18 28.97
CA ASP A 8 2.08 24.79 27.94
C ASP A 8 3.11 23.75 27.48
N SER A 9 3.55 23.90 26.23
CA SER A 9 4.25 22.92 25.38
C SER A 9 5.65 22.44 25.82
N GLU A 10 6.05 22.69 27.07
CA GLU A 10 7.32 22.20 27.65
C GLU A 10 7.18 21.49 29.00
N GLY A 11 5.96 21.22 29.47
CA GLY A 11 5.72 20.25 30.55
C GLY A 11 6.26 20.62 31.95
N VAL A 12 6.53 21.91 32.25
CA VAL A 12 6.95 22.35 33.58
C VAL A 12 5.82 23.09 34.30
N ALA A 13 5.16 22.44 35.25
CA ALA A 13 4.23 23.10 36.16
C ALA A 13 5.01 23.90 37.22
N ARG A 14 5.03 25.23 37.10
CA ARG A 14 5.48 26.13 38.18
C ARG A 14 4.28 26.60 38.98
N GLY A 15 4.18 26.16 40.23
CA GLY A 15 3.17 26.64 41.17
C GLY A 15 3.66 26.54 42.61
N LEU A 16 4.07 27.66 43.19
CA LEU A 16 4.28 27.80 44.62
C LEU A 16 2.91 27.71 45.32
N ARG A 17 2.67 26.64 46.09
CA ARG A 17 1.57 26.61 47.07
C ARG A 17 2.14 26.46 48.47
N ARG A 18 1.73 27.35 49.37
CA ARG A 18 1.85 27.17 50.82
C ARG A 18 0.70 26.27 51.27
N CYS A 19 1.00 25.19 51.99
CA CYS A 19 0.01 24.38 52.69
C CYS A 19 0.41 24.23 54.16
N ALA A 20 -0.57 24.32 55.06
CA ALA A 20 -0.42 24.11 56.50
C ALA A 20 -0.16 22.61 56.80
N PRO A 21 0.55 22.28 57.89
CA PRO A 21 0.94 20.90 58.19
C PRO A 21 -0.26 20.04 58.62
N GLY A 22 -0.29 18.77 58.17
CA GLY A 22 -1.16 17.73 58.75
C GLY A 22 -2.24 17.08 57.88
N LEU A 23 -2.21 17.18 56.54
CA LEU A 23 -3.20 16.52 55.67
C LEU A 23 -2.58 15.46 54.76
N VAL A 24 -3.05 14.22 54.89
CA VAL A 24 -2.79 13.12 53.95
C VAL A 24 -3.75 13.28 52.77
N GLN A 25 -3.23 13.40 51.54
CA GLN A 25 -4.03 13.29 50.32
C GLN A 25 -3.56 12.09 49.50
N GLU A 26 -4.50 11.21 49.16
CA GLU A 26 -4.34 10.20 48.12
C GLU A 26 -4.64 10.83 46.76
N TYR A 27 -3.72 10.68 45.80
CA TYR A 27 -3.99 11.00 44.41
C TYR A 27 -4.22 9.68 43.64
N ARG A 28 -5.41 9.52 43.04
CA ARG A 28 -5.63 8.55 41.97
C ARG A 28 -5.21 9.20 40.65
N LEU A 29 -4.31 8.55 39.93
CA LEU A 29 -4.08 8.82 38.52
C LEU A 29 -4.92 7.83 37.72
N ASP A 30 -5.97 8.32 37.06
CA ASP A 30 -6.76 7.53 36.13
C ASP A 30 -6.01 7.43 34.80
N TYR A 31 -5.24 6.36 34.61
CA TYR A 31 -4.71 5.97 33.29
C TYR A 31 -5.65 4.93 32.67
N PHE A 32 -6.20 5.26 31.50
CA PHE A 32 -6.87 4.29 30.63
C PHE A 32 -5.82 3.34 29.98
N PRO A 33 -6.20 2.09 29.66
CA PRO A 33 -5.32 0.90 29.60
C PRO A 33 -4.22 0.93 28.51
N PRO A 34 -3.12 0.16 28.66
CA PRO A 34 -3.06 -1.11 29.40
C PRO A 34 -1.93 -1.23 30.44
N TYR A 35 -1.98 -0.56 31.60
CA TYR A 35 -1.07 -0.86 32.72
C TYR A 35 -1.77 -0.76 34.10
N ARG A 36 -1.48 -1.71 35.01
CA ARG A 36 -2.13 -1.90 36.33
C ARG A 36 -1.77 -0.83 37.37
N LEU A 37 -2.68 -0.63 38.34
CA LEU A 37 -2.58 0.29 39.50
C LEU A 37 -1.33 0.08 40.37
N GLY A 38 -0.67 1.17 40.76
CA GLY A 38 0.24 1.25 41.90
C GLY A 38 -0.04 2.51 42.73
N SER A 39 0.05 2.41 44.06
CA SER A 39 -0.04 3.54 44.98
C SER A 39 1.32 3.85 45.59
N VAL A 40 1.68 5.14 45.71
CA VAL A 40 2.92 5.59 46.34
C VAL A 40 2.56 6.39 47.59
N ARG A 41 3.16 6.06 48.74
CA ARG A 41 3.04 6.83 49.99
C ARG A 41 4.37 7.53 50.26
N PHE A 42 4.31 8.82 50.63
CA PHE A 42 5.45 9.56 51.18
C PHE A 42 5.16 9.88 52.66
N ILE A 43 6.18 9.71 53.51
CA ILE A 43 6.17 10.16 54.91
C ILE A 43 7.29 11.21 55.00
N CYS A 44 6.94 12.44 55.38
CA CYS A 44 7.91 13.47 55.73
C CYS A 44 8.14 13.46 57.25
N THR A 45 9.38 13.38 57.69
CA THR A 45 9.77 13.49 59.11
C THR A 45 10.57 14.77 59.36
N GLU A 46 9.88 15.81 59.87
CA GLU A 46 10.38 16.80 60.87
C GLU A 46 11.50 17.82 60.46
N PRO A 47 11.73 18.93 61.22
CA PRO A 47 11.53 20.29 60.71
C PRO A 47 12.79 21.19 60.66
N TYR A 48 12.70 22.27 59.88
CA TYR A 48 13.53 23.51 59.83
C TYR A 48 14.80 23.61 60.70
N PHE A 49 15.95 23.98 60.09
CA PHE A 49 16.81 25.09 60.57
C PHE A 49 17.80 25.61 59.49
N HIS A 50 18.23 26.86 59.70
CA HIS A 50 18.97 27.78 58.84
C HIS A 50 20.47 27.46 58.58
N HIS A 51 20.92 27.84 57.37
CA HIS A 51 22.25 28.37 56.96
C HIS A 51 23.58 27.58 57.20
N HIS A 52 24.37 27.55 56.11
CA HIS A 52 25.81 27.23 55.95
C HIS A 52 26.35 25.78 56.05
N ARG A 53 26.83 25.33 54.88
CA ARG A 53 27.95 24.40 54.58
C ARG A 53 27.87 22.93 55.01
N THR A 54 27.87 22.08 53.97
CA THR A 54 28.56 20.79 53.80
C THR A 54 28.49 19.79 54.94
N CYS A 55 27.74 18.70 54.72
CA CYS A 55 28.05 17.41 55.34
C CYS A 55 27.80 16.25 54.38
N HIS A 56 28.68 15.27 54.50
CA HIS A 56 29.06 14.25 53.54
C HIS A 56 27.99 13.20 53.26
N HIS A 57 28.11 12.62 52.05
CA HIS A 57 27.54 11.34 51.66
C HIS A 57 27.68 10.28 52.77
N LEU A 58 26.54 9.84 53.30
CA LEU A 58 26.38 8.51 53.88
C LEU A 58 25.27 7.84 53.05
N GLN A 59 25.69 7.15 51.98
CA GLN A 59 24.81 6.26 51.23
C GLN A 59 24.49 5.06 52.12
N THR A 60 23.29 5.03 52.69
CA THR A 60 22.71 3.82 53.25
C THR A 60 22.25 2.94 52.07
N HIS A 61 22.97 1.84 51.83
CA HIS A 61 22.59 0.84 50.84
C HIS A 61 21.34 0.09 51.32
N TYR A 62 20.16 0.53 50.91
CA TYR A 62 18.98 -0.33 50.94
C TYR A 62 19.00 -1.22 49.69
N HIS A 63 19.21 -2.51 49.89
CA HIS A 63 19.08 -3.51 48.84
C HIS A 63 17.59 -3.72 48.58
N VAL A 64 17.06 -3.05 47.55
CA VAL A 64 15.74 -3.38 46.99
C VAL A 64 15.91 -4.69 46.22
N PRO A 65 15.24 -5.79 46.61
CA PRO A 65 15.28 -7.01 45.81
C PRO A 65 14.71 -6.68 44.44
N GLN A 66 15.50 -6.89 43.38
CA GLN A 66 14.99 -6.81 42.02
C GLN A 66 13.84 -7.83 41.88
N PRO A 67 12.71 -7.48 41.23
CA PRO A 67 11.71 -8.47 40.92
C PRO A 67 12.37 -9.51 40.02
N GLU A 68 12.40 -10.75 40.50
CA GLU A 68 12.85 -11.90 39.72
C GLU A 68 12.13 -11.86 38.37
N THR A 69 12.91 -11.68 37.31
CA THR A 69 12.43 -11.73 35.95
C THR A 69 11.85 -13.12 35.74
N LEU A 70 10.52 -13.25 35.75
CA LEU A 70 9.85 -14.39 35.16
C LEU A 70 10.42 -14.50 33.74
N ASP A 71 11.13 -15.59 33.47
CA ASP A 71 11.67 -15.92 32.15
C ASP A 71 10.53 -15.80 31.13
N GLU A 72 10.45 -14.65 30.45
CA GLU A 72 9.69 -14.53 29.22
C GLU A 72 10.30 -15.60 28.28
N PRO A 73 9.53 -16.62 27.86
CA PRO A 73 10.06 -17.67 27.02
C PRO A 73 10.68 -17.00 25.80
N ARG A 74 11.96 -17.26 25.51
CA ARG A 74 12.71 -16.66 24.40
C ARG A 74 11.84 -16.71 23.15
N ARG A 75 11.18 -15.59 22.82
CA ARG A 75 10.23 -15.55 21.71
C ARG A 75 11.07 -15.69 20.45
N SER A 76 10.87 -16.80 19.73
CA SER A 76 11.46 -16.93 18.40
C SER A 76 10.96 -15.76 17.55
N LYS A 77 11.89 -14.99 16.97
CA LYS A 77 11.52 -13.92 16.01
C LYS A 77 10.76 -14.48 14.81
N ASP A 78 10.82 -15.79 14.58
CA ASP A 78 10.14 -16.49 13.50
C ASP A 78 8.64 -16.70 13.75
N ASP A 79 8.14 -16.39 14.97
CA ASP A 79 6.74 -16.54 15.33
C ASP A 79 5.93 -15.22 15.27
N LEU A 80 6.54 -14.11 14.82
CA LEU A 80 5.86 -12.82 14.69
C LEU A 80 5.41 -12.55 13.26
N CYS A 81 4.20 -12.02 13.12
CA CYS A 81 3.63 -11.57 11.87
C CYS A 81 4.19 -10.18 11.51
N PRO A 82 4.79 -9.98 10.34
CA PRO A 82 5.35 -8.68 9.94
C PRO A 82 4.30 -7.62 9.61
N ILE A 83 3.00 -7.97 9.54
CA ILE A 83 1.91 -7.02 9.27
C ILE A 83 1.34 -6.45 10.58
N CYS A 84 0.93 -7.32 11.50
CA CYS A 84 0.34 -6.89 12.78
C CYS A 84 1.36 -6.79 13.92
N LEU A 85 2.59 -7.24 13.71
CA LEU A 85 3.69 -7.27 14.70
C LEU A 85 3.43 -8.14 15.94
N ASP A 86 2.34 -8.93 15.91
CA ASP A 86 1.97 -9.89 16.95
C ASP A 86 2.30 -11.33 16.55
N ARG A 87 2.07 -12.28 17.46
CA ARG A 87 2.23 -13.72 17.21
C ARG A 87 1.40 -14.16 16.00
N LEU A 88 1.97 -15.02 15.16
CA LEU A 88 1.31 -15.61 14.00
C LEU A 88 0.07 -16.42 14.42
N ILE A 89 -1.11 -16.00 13.94
CA ILE A 89 -2.39 -16.69 14.10
C ILE A 89 -2.76 -17.32 12.76
N LYS A 90 -3.07 -18.63 12.73
CA LYS A 90 -3.37 -19.40 11.51
C LYS A 90 -2.34 -19.12 10.41
N LYS A 91 -1.08 -19.40 10.70
CA LYS A 91 0.05 -19.00 9.84
C LYS A 91 -0.13 -19.47 8.39
N LYS A 92 0.11 -18.57 7.44
CA LYS A 92 0.25 -18.88 6.01
C LYS A 92 1.64 -18.46 5.54
N GLN A 93 2.34 -19.40 4.90
CA GLN A 93 3.64 -19.17 4.29
C GLN A 93 3.49 -19.09 2.77
N LEU A 94 4.05 -18.04 2.17
CA LEU A 94 4.09 -17.85 0.73
C LEU A 94 5.25 -18.63 0.09
N LYS A 95 5.26 -18.73 -1.25
CA LYS A 95 6.37 -19.36 -2.01
C LYS A 95 7.72 -18.70 -1.72
N CYS A 96 7.74 -17.37 -1.55
CA CYS A 96 8.89 -16.57 -1.12
C CYS A 96 9.31 -16.77 0.35
N LYS A 97 8.74 -17.75 1.05
CA LYS A 97 9.03 -18.17 2.44
C LYS A 97 8.65 -17.19 3.54
N HIS A 98 8.22 -15.97 3.23
CA HIS A 98 7.61 -15.07 4.21
C HIS A 98 6.30 -15.64 4.77
N THR A 99 6.08 -15.46 6.07
CA THR A 99 4.94 -16.01 6.81
C THR A 99 4.13 -14.91 7.47
N PHE A 100 2.81 -15.04 7.45
CA PHE A 100 1.86 -14.04 7.94
C PHE A 100 0.71 -14.72 8.68
N CYS A 101 -0.04 -13.97 9.50
CA CYS A 101 -1.38 -14.39 9.89
C CYS A 101 -2.26 -14.51 8.65
N ASP A 102 -3.13 -15.51 8.58
CA ASP A 102 -4.05 -15.69 7.44
C ASP A 102 -4.87 -14.43 7.17
N GLU A 103 -5.48 -13.85 8.21
CA GLU A 103 -6.30 -12.64 8.09
C GLU A 103 -5.49 -11.41 7.67
N CYS A 104 -4.27 -11.25 8.19
CA CYS A 104 -3.41 -10.15 7.78
C CYS A 104 -3.01 -10.26 6.31
N LEU A 105 -2.68 -11.47 5.84
CA LEU A 105 -2.39 -11.71 4.43
C LEU A 105 -3.62 -11.43 3.56
N GLN A 106 -4.80 -11.92 3.94
CA GLN A 106 -6.05 -11.67 3.21
C GLN A 106 -6.37 -10.18 3.11
N ALA A 107 -6.25 -9.44 4.22
CA ALA A 107 -6.44 -7.99 4.23
C ALA A 107 -5.42 -7.30 3.31
N SER A 108 -4.15 -7.70 3.33
CA SER A 108 -3.15 -7.16 2.40
C SER A 108 -3.52 -7.46 0.95
N VAL A 109 -4.00 -8.66 0.64
CA VAL A 109 -4.41 -9.05 -0.72
C VAL A 109 -5.57 -8.20 -1.22
N GLN A 110 -6.53 -7.88 -0.36
CA GLN A 110 -7.65 -7.01 -0.73
C GLN A 110 -7.21 -5.58 -1.08
N HIS A 111 -6.14 -5.07 -0.44
CA HIS A 111 -5.67 -3.70 -0.65
C HIS A 111 -4.59 -3.58 -1.74
N THR A 112 -3.73 -4.58 -1.87
CA THR A 112 -2.51 -4.50 -2.70
C THR A 112 -2.40 -5.61 -3.75
N GLY A 113 -3.39 -6.50 -3.83
CA GLY A 113 -3.37 -7.67 -4.71
C GLY A 113 -2.54 -8.83 -4.13
N PRO A 114 -2.43 -9.96 -4.84
CA PRO A 114 -1.74 -11.16 -4.39
C PRO A 114 -0.21 -11.03 -4.43
N MET A 115 0.29 -10.06 -3.68
CA MET A 115 1.70 -9.68 -3.59
C MET A 115 2.19 -9.85 -2.15
N CYS A 116 3.39 -10.37 -1.98
CA CYS A 116 4.02 -10.47 -0.67
C CYS A 116 4.25 -9.07 -0.08
N PRO A 117 3.72 -8.75 1.12
CA PRO A 117 3.91 -7.45 1.75
C PRO A 117 5.38 -7.08 1.98
N VAL A 118 6.25 -8.09 2.18
CA VAL A 118 7.67 -7.93 2.53
C VAL A 118 8.54 -7.78 1.29
N CYS A 119 8.56 -8.77 0.39
CA CYS A 119 9.48 -8.78 -0.76
C CYS A 119 8.83 -8.42 -2.10
N LYS A 120 7.53 -8.15 -2.11
CA LYS A 120 6.74 -7.81 -3.32
C LYS A 120 6.65 -8.91 -4.38
N ASP A 121 7.04 -10.14 -4.03
CA ASP A 121 6.85 -11.31 -4.89
C ASP A 121 5.34 -11.60 -5.10
N VAL A 122 4.93 -11.75 -6.36
CA VAL A 122 3.52 -11.94 -6.75
C VAL A 122 3.21 -13.44 -6.75
N PHE A 123 2.22 -13.86 -5.97
CA PHE A 123 1.86 -15.27 -5.78
C PHE A 123 0.48 -15.66 -6.33
N GLY A 124 -0.22 -14.72 -6.96
CA GLY A 124 -1.50 -14.93 -7.63
C GLY A 124 -1.63 -14.05 -8.87
N VAL A 125 -2.81 -14.01 -9.47
CA VAL A 125 -3.06 -13.17 -10.65
C VAL A 125 -3.30 -11.73 -10.20
N MET A 126 -2.43 -10.81 -10.62
CA MET A 126 -2.70 -9.38 -10.47
C MET A 126 -3.85 -9.01 -11.40
N GLU A 127 -4.82 -8.26 -10.88
CA GLU A 127 -5.97 -7.80 -11.65
C GLU A 127 -6.06 -6.28 -11.56
N GLY A 128 -6.18 -5.61 -12.71
CA GLY A 128 -6.31 -4.17 -12.78
C GLY A 128 -7.74 -3.68 -12.50
N ASP A 129 -8.02 -2.48 -12.98
CA ASP A 129 -9.30 -1.78 -12.83
C ASP A 129 -9.92 -1.41 -14.18
N GLN A 130 -9.51 -2.05 -15.27
CA GLN A 130 -10.20 -1.93 -16.55
C GLN A 130 -11.70 -2.27 -16.40
N PRO A 131 -12.62 -1.44 -16.91
CA PRO A 131 -14.04 -1.76 -16.92
C PRO A 131 -14.38 -3.00 -17.76
N ASP A 132 -15.61 -3.51 -17.61
CA ASP A 132 -16.07 -4.59 -18.49
C ASP A 132 -16.22 -4.11 -19.93
N GLY A 133 -15.66 -4.89 -20.85
CA GLY A 133 -15.62 -4.60 -22.28
C GLY A 133 -15.25 -5.85 -23.07
N VAL A 134 -15.14 -5.68 -24.39
CA VAL A 134 -14.87 -6.77 -25.32
C VAL A 134 -13.60 -6.46 -26.11
N MET A 135 -12.73 -7.47 -26.25
CA MET A 135 -11.58 -7.46 -27.15
C MET A 135 -11.83 -8.48 -28.26
N THR A 136 -11.78 -8.03 -29.51
CA THR A 136 -11.83 -8.90 -30.70
C THR A 136 -10.66 -8.57 -31.63
N TRP A 137 -10.35 -9.47 -32.55
CA TRP A 137 -9.36 -9.20 -33.59
C TRP A 137 -9.72 -9.90 -34.89
N ILE A 138 -9.24 -9.33 -35.99
CA ILE A 138 -9.33 -9.92 -37.33
C ILE A 138 -7.97 -9.87 -38.02
N ASN A 139 -7.67 -10.87 -38.83
CA ASN A 139 -6.48 -10.88 -39.67
C ASN A 139 -6.82 -10.29 -41.04
N SER A 140 -5.85 -9.61 -41.64
CA SER A 140 -5.95 -8.97 -42.94
C SER A 140 -4.69 -9.26 -43.75
N SER A 141 -4.86 -9.46 -45.06
CA SER A 141 -3.74 -9.60 -45.99
C SER A 141 -2.96 -8.30 -46.24
N SER A 142 -3.45 -7.14 -45.76
CA SER A 142 -2.73 -5.87 -45.89
C SER A 142 -1.49 -5.85 -45.00
N PHE A 143 -0.35 -5.45 -45.57
CA PHE A 143 0.91 -5.28 -44.85
C PHE A 143 0.92 -4.01 -43.99
N LEU A 144 1.72 -4.01 -42.93
CA LEU A 144 2.10 -2.78 -42.22
C LEU A 144 3.45 -2.27 -42.73
N PRO A 145 3.65 -0.95 -42.83
CA PRO A 145 4.96 -0.38 -43.15
C PRO A 145 6.06 -0.93 -42.22
N GLY A 146 7.16 -1.40 -42.80
CA GLY A 146 8.27 -2.05 -42.06
C GLY A 146 8.12 -3.57 -41.88
N PHE A 147 6.97 -4.15 -42.25
CA PHE A 147 6.69 -5.59 -42.15
C PHE A 147 6.20 -6.14 -43.50
N SER A 148 7.09 -6.16 -44.49
CA SER A 148 6.82 -6.80 -45.79
C SER A 148 6.81 -8.33 -45.65
N GLY A 149 5.83 -9.00 -46.24
CA GLY A 149 5.78 -10.47 -46.28
C GLY A 149 4.87 -11.13 -45.22
N CYS A 150 4.22 -10.36 -44.35
CA CYS A 150 3.19 -10.85 -43.44
C CYS A 150 1.96 -9.94 -43.44
N GLY A 151 0.78 -10.50 -43.12
CA GLY A 151 -0.44 -9.71 -43.00
C GLY A 151 -0.42 -8.72 -41.84
N SER A 152 -1.60 -8.27 -41.44
CA SER A 152 -1.79 -7.47 -40.23
C SER A 152 -2.96 -7.99 -39.42
N ILE A 153 -2.85 -7.81 -38.11
CA ILE A 153 -3.90 -8.11 -37.14
C ILE A 153 -4.48 -6.78 -36.70
N MET A 154 -5.80 -6.63 -36.84
CA MET A 154 -6.53 -5.47 -36.34
C MET A 154 -7.29 -5.89 -35.10
N ILE A 155 -6.91 -5.32 -33.95
CA ILE A 155 -7.53 -5.54 -32.66
C ILE A 155 -8.54 -4.42 -32.41
N THR A 156 -9.74 -4.77 -31.95
CA THR A 156 -10.78 -3.82 -31.55
C THR A 156 -11.13 -4.04 -30.09
N TYR A 157 -11.07 -2.96 -29.32
CA TYR A 157 -11.52 -2.90 -27.93
C TYR A 157 -12.78 -2.06 -27.85
N THR A 158 -13.84 -2.61 -27.25
CA THR A 158 -15.13 -1.93 -27.11
C THR A 158 -15.55 -1.92 -25.66
N PHE A 159 -15.77 -0.72 -25.12
CA PHE A 159 -16.27 -0.49 -23.77
C PHE A 159 -17.56 0.32 -23.85
N PRO A 160 -18.68 -0.19 -23.30
CA PRO A 160 -19.89 0.62 -23.17
C PRO A 160 -19.72 1.69 -22.07
N ASN A 161 -20.65 2.64 -22.02
CA ASN A 161 -20.77 3.53 -20.87
C ASN A 161 -21.10 2.71 -19.62
N GLY A 162 -20.63 3.15 -18.45
CA GLY A 162 -20.87 2.43 -17.21
C GLY A 162 -20.70 3.29 -15.98
N LYS A 163 -20.64 2.64 -14.81
CA LYS A 163 -20.40 3.27 -13.52
C LYS A 163 -19.05 2.86 -12.94
N GLN A 164 -18.40 3.80 -12.29
CA GLN A 164 -17.10 3.59 -11.69
C GLN A 164 -17.18 2.68 -10.45
N THR A 165 -16.23 1.74 -10.37
CA THR A 165 -16.12 0.82 -9.23
C THR A 165 -15.38 1.48 -8.06
N LYS A 166 -15.26 0.77 -6.93
CA LYS A 166 -14.43 1.24 -5.80
C LYS A 166 -12.95 1.35 -6.14
N LYS A 167 -12.47 0.71 -7.22
CA LYS A 167 -11.08 0.79 -7.69
C LYS A 167 -10.80 2.05 -8.52
N HIS A 168 -11.83 2.74 -9.01
CA HIS A 168 -11.68 3.91 -9.90
C HIS A 168 -11.63 5.22 -9.11
N PRO A 169 -11.20 6.34 -9.75
CA PRO A 169 -11.05 7.63 -9.08
C PRO A 169 -12.34 8.20 -8.45
N ASN A 170 -13.49 8.01 -9.08
CA ASN A 170 -14.77 8.56 -8.64
C ASN A 170 -15.84 7.45 -8.50
N PRO A 171 -15.79 6.61 -7.45
CA PRO A 171 -16.71 5.47 -7.30
C PRO A 171 -18.19 5.88 -7.37
N GLY A 172 -18.98 5.13 -8.14
CA GLY A 172 -20.41 5.36 -8.34
C GLY A 172 -20.77 6.39 -9.43
N GLN A 173 -19.83 7.26 -9.82
CA GLN A 173 -20.04 8.20 -10.93
C GLN A 173 -20.02 7.47 -12.30
N PRO A 174 -20.72 8.02 -13.32
CA PRO A 174 -20.65 7.46 -14.66
C PRO A 174 -19.24 7.66 -15.26
N TYR A 175 -18.85 6.76 -16.15
CA TYR A 175 -17.75 6.97 -17.08
C TYR A 175 -18.26 6.82 -18.52
N GLN A 176 -17.60 7.50 -19.45
CA GLN A 176 -17.88 7.36 -20.89
C GLN A 176 -17.04 6.22 -21.46
N GLY A 177 -17.73 5.30 -22.14
CA GLY A 177 -17.15 4.19 -22.87
C GLY A 177 -16.42 4.65 -24.14
N THR A 178 -15.83 3.70 -24.85
CA THR A 178 -15.04 4.00 -26.05
C THR A 178 -14.92 2.78 -26.95
N THR A 179 -14.56 3.02 -28.21
CA THR A 179 -14.09 1.97 -29.11
C THR A 179 -12.72 2.38 -29.63
N ARG A 180 -11.74 1.47 -29.54
CA ARG A 180 -10.38 1.73 -29.99
C ARG A 180 -9.88 0.58 -30.86
N THR A 181 -9.08 0.94 -31.84
CA THR A 181 -8.46 -0.01 -32.76
C THR A 181 -6.95 0.06 -32.63
N ALA A 182 -6.30 -1.09 -32.69
CA ALA A 182 -4.85 -1.21 -32.72
C ALA A 182 -4.38 -2.24 -33.75
N TYR A 183 -3.11 -2.15 -34.16
CA TYR A 183 -2.55 -2.96 -35.23
C TYR A 183 -1.26 -3.67 -34.82
N LEU A 184 -1.15 -4.94 -35.19
CA LEU A 184 0.07 -5.75 -35.10
C LEU A 184 0.40 -6.34 -36.48
N PRO A 185 1.68 -6.62 -36.79
CA PRO A 185 2.01 -7.46 -37.93
C PRO A 185 1.51 -8.90 -37.67
N ASP A 186 1.02 -9.57 -38.71
CA ASP A 186 0.58 -10.98 -38.62
C ASP A 186 1.75 -11.92 -38.90
N ASN A 187 2.79 -11.82 -38.06
CA ASN A 187 3.95 -12.71 -38.04
C ASN A 187 4.07 -13.38 -36.66
N GLU A 188 5.08 -14.22 -36.46
CA GLU A 188 5.28 -14.97 -35.21
C GLU A 188 5.33 -14.05 -33.98
N GLU A 189 6.12 -12.97 -34.05
CA GLU A 189 6.27 -12.02 -32.95
C GLU A 189 4.97 -11.24 -32.67
N GLY A 190 4.26 -10.80 -33.71
CA GLY A 190 2.99 -10.11 -33.56
C GLY A 190 1.90 -11.01 -32.97
N GLN A 191 1.90 -12.30 -33.31
CA GLN A 191 1.00 -13.30 -32.71
C GLN A 191 1.34 -13.57 -31.23
N GLU A 192 2.62 -13.55 -30.86
CA GLU A 192 3.04 -13.60 -29.46
C GLU A 192 2.51 -12.39 -28.68
N VAL A 193 2.73 -11.18 -29.20
CA VAL A 193 2.21 -9.94 -28.59
C VAL A 193 0.70 -9.96 -28.48
N LEU A 194 -0.03 -10.45 -29.48
CA LEU A 194 -1.49 -10.59 -29.42
C LEU A 194 -1.94 -11.46 -28.23
N LYS A 195 -1.28 -12.60 -28.00
CA LYS A 195 -1.59 -13.48 -26.86
C LYS A 195 -1.35 -12.79 -25.53
N LEU A 196 -0.25 -12.04 -25.40
CA LEU A 196 0.06 -11.28 -24.19
C LEU A 196 -0.93 -10.13 -23.96
N LEU A 197 -1.30 -9.40 -25.01
CA LEU A 197 -2.35 -8.36 -24.93
C LEU A 197 -3.70 -8.96 -24.52
N LYS A 198 -4.06 -10.14 -25.05
CA LYS A 198 -5.28 -10.84 -24.64
C LYS A 198 -5.23 -11.21 -23.16
N LYS A 199 -4.09 -11.74 -22.69
CA LYS A 199 -3.87 -12.04 -21.27
C LYS A 199 -3.96 -10.78 -20.40
N ALA A 200 -3.36 -9.67 -20.82
CA ALA A 200 -3.46 -8.38 -20.13
C ALA A 200 -4.90 -7.84 -20.08
N PHE A 201 -5.66 -8.00 -21.16
CA PHE A 201 -7.06 -7.60 -21.22
C PHE A 201 -7.92 -8.44 -20.26
N ASP A 202 -7.71 -9.76 -20.24
CA ASP A 202 -8.40 -10.69 -19.34
C ASP A 202 -8.10 -10.41 -17.87
N GLN A 203 -6.88 -9.94 -17.58
CA GLN A 203 -6.45 -9.50 -16.25
C GLN A 203 -6.77 -8.02 -15.96
N LYS A 204 -7.59 -7.37 -16.79
CA LYS A 204 -8.05 -5.99 -16.59
C LYS A 204 -6.93 -4.93 -16.56
N MET A 205 -5.82 -5.17 -17.25
CA MET A 205 -4.61 -4.32 -17.24
C MET A 205 -4.46 -3.38 -18.44
N THR A 206 -5.28 -3.52 -19.50
CA THR A 206 -5.06 -2.78 -20.75
C THR A 206 -5.59 -1.35 -20.69
N PHE A 207 -6.69 -1.17 -19.96
CA PHE A 207 -7.37 0.12 -19.79
C PHE A 207 -7.59 0.43 -18.31
N THR A 208 -8.00 1.66 -18.05
CA THR A 208 -8.46 2.15 -16.74
C THR A 208 -9.49 3.27 -16.95
N VAL A 209 -10.08 3.78 -15.87
CA VAL A 209 -10.91 5.00 -15.91
C VAL A 209 -10.11 6.17 -15.35
N GLY A 210 -10.01 7.24 -16.12
CA GLY A 210 -9.30 8.44 -15.68
C GLY A 210 -9.48 9.63 -16.60
N THR A 211 -8.50 10.53 -16.60
CA THR A 211 -8.49 11.74 -17.41
C THR A 211 -7.87 11.46 -18.78
N SER A 212 -8.61 11.75 -19.85
CA SER A 212 -8.11 11.66 -21.22
C SER A 212 -7.04 12.72 -21.48
N ARG A 213 -5.84 12.31 -21.87
CA ARG A 213 -4.72 13.23 -22.15
C ARG A 213 -4.98 14.15 -23.36
N THR A 214 -5.72 13.67 -24.35
CA THR A 214 -5.96 14.42 -25.60
C THR A 214 -7.11 15.42 -25.48
N SER A 215 -8.17 15.08 -24.73
CA SER A 215 -9.34 15.94 -24.58
C SER A 215 -9.41 16.67 -23.25
N GLY A 216 -8.62 16.27 -22.25
CA GLY A 216 -8.67 16.80 -20.89
C GLY A 216 -9.91 16.38 -20.10
N LEU A 217 -10.77 15.51 -20.66
CA LEU A 217 -12.02 15.09 -20.00
C LEU A 217 -11.75 14.01 -18.97
N ASP A 218 -12.37 14.15 -17.80
CA ASP A 218 -12.39 13.14 -16.74
C ASP A 218 -13.41 12.03 -17.02
N ASN A 219 -13.32 10.96 -16.23
CA ASN A 219 -14.24 9.83 -16.24
C ASN A 219 -14.32 9.16 -17.62
N GLN A 220 -13.18 8.98 -18.27
CA GLN A 220 -13.05 8.34 -19.58
C GLN A 220 -12.34 7.00 -19.46
N VAL A 221 -12.68 6.05 -20.34
CA VAL A 221 -11.88 4.84 -20.55
C VAL A 221 -10.60 5.20 -21.32
N ILE A 222 -9.45 5.06 -20.67
CA ILE A 222 -8.13 5.42 -21.19
C ILE A 222 -7.16 4.23 -21.17
N TRP A 223 -6.12 4.29 -22.00
CA TRP A 223 -5.03 3.30 -21.99
C TRP A 223 -4.31 3.29 -20.63
N ASN A 224 -3.86 2.12 -20.18
CA ASN A 224 -3.20 1.91 -18.89
C ASN A 224 -1.73 1.49 -19.08
N ASP A 225 -0.93 2.39 -19.64
CA ASP A 225 0.53 2.24 -19.87
C ASP A 225 1.00 1.06 -20.72
N ILE A 226 0.09 0.37 -21.43
CA ILE A 226 0.46 -0.62 -22.45
C ILE A 226 0.36 0.05 -23.82
N SER A 227 1.51 0.29 -24.45
CA SER A 227 1.57 0.97 -25.74
C SER A 227 0.83 0.21 -26.84
N HIS A 228 0.03 0.91 -27.64
CA HIS A 228 -0.70 0.35 -28.78
C HIS A 228 -0.46 1.18 -30.04
N LYS A 229 -0.37 0.52 -31.18
CA LYS A 229 -0.33 1.18 -32.49
C LYS A 229 -1.73 1.43 -33.02
N THR A 230 -2.25 2.64 -32.80
CA THR A 230 -3.60 3.05 -33.21
C THR A 230 -3.69 3.55 -34.65
N SER A 231 -2.56 3.66 -35.36
CA SER A 231 -2.49 4.00 -36.78
C SER A 231 -1.70 2.94 -37.55
N LYS A 232 -2.06 2.68 -38.81
CA LYS A 232 -1.23 1.85 -39.70
C LYS A 232 -0.01 2.60 -40.26
N THR A 233 -0.02 3.94 -40.23
CA THR A 233 0.98 4.79 -40.89
C THR A 233 1.37 5.98 -40.00
N GLY A 234 2.35 6.79 -40.42
CA GLY A 234 2.79 8.01 -39.72
C GLY A 234 3.87 7.77 -38.66
N GLY A 235 4.38 6.54 -38.55
CA GLY A 235 5.46 6.19 -37.64
C GLY A 235 5.13 6.43 -36.15
N PRO A 236 6.14 6.43 -35.27
CA PRO A 236 5.94 6.54 -33.83
C PRO A 236 5.19 7.80 -33.39
N GLN A 237 5.40 8.93 -34.07
CA GLN A 237 4.78 10.22 -33.75
C GLN A 237 3.25 10.21 -33.92
N SER A 238 2.73 9.38 -34.83
CA SER A 238 1.29 9.20 -35.03
C SER A 238 0.76 7.90 -34.40
N PHE A 239 1.51 7.30 -33.46
CA PHE A 239 1.18 6.01 -32.87
C PHE A 239 0.99 4.92 -33.94
N GLY A 240 1.78 4.98 -35.02
CA GLY A 240 1.68 4.07 -36.16
C GLY A 240 3.00 3.48 -36.61
N TYR A 241 2.98 2.91 -37.81
CA TYR A 241 4.11 2.24 -38.45
C TYR A 241 4.70 3.11 -39.59
N PRO A 242 5.96 2.88 -40.01
CA PRO A 242 6.91 1.91 -39.47
C PRO A 242 7.41 2.32 -38.09
N ASP A 243 7.60 1.34 -37.20
CA ASP A 243 8.25 1.51 -35.91
C ASP A 243 8.97 0.21 -35.55
N PRO A 244 10.29 0.11 -35.76
CA PRO A 244 11.04 -1.12 -35.54
C PRO A 244 11.13 -1.52 -34.06
N ASN A 245 10.90 -0.59 -33.13
CA ASN A 245 11.09 -0.84 -31.69
C ASN A 245 9.78 -1.19 -30.96
N TYR A 246 8.65 -1.10 -31.66
CA TYR A 246 7.35 -1.21 -31.01
C TYR A 246 7.09 -2.58 -30.36
N LEU A 247 7.39 -3.69 -31.04
CA LEU A 247 7.10 -5.03 -30.52
C LEU A 247 7.90 -5.34 -29.26
N SER A 248 9.17 -4.91 -29.21
CA SER A 248 9.98 -5.00 -27.99
C SER A 248 9.42 -4.10 -26.89
N LYS A 249 9.06 -2.86 -27.22
CA LYS A 249 8.52 -1.90 -26.25
C LYS A 249 7.21 -2.36 -25.62
N VAL A 250 6.26 -2.88 -26.39
CA VAL A 250 4.98 -3.36 -25.84
C VAL A 250 5.18 -4.61 -24.97
N LYS A 251 6.13 -5.48 -25.30
CA LYS A 251 6.52 -6.61 -24.43
C LYS A 251 7.09 -6.13 -23.09
N GLU A 252 7.92 -5.08 -23.10
CA GLU A 252 8.40 -4.45 -21.86
C GLU A 252 7.27 -3.84 -21.03
N ASP A 253 6.34 -3.13 -21.68
CA ASP A 253 5.18 -2.54 -21.01
C ASP A 253 4.29 -3.64 -20.37
N LEU A 254 4.06 -4.74 -21.10
CA LEU A 254 3.33 -5.92 -20.62
C LEU A 254 4.03 -6.57 -19.42
N LYS A 255 5.34 -6.79 -19.52
CA LYS A 255 6.17 -7.32 -18.44
C LYS A 255 6.13 -6.43 -17.20
N ALA A 256 6.15 -5.11 -17.36
CA ALA A 256 6.03 -4.16 -16.25
C ALA A 256 4.66 -4.24 -15.55
N LYS A 257 3.61 -4.71 -16.24
CA LYS A 257 2.29 -5.02 -15.67
C LYS A 257 2.20 -6.46 -15.12
N GLY A 258 3.29 -7.23 -15.14
CA GLY A 258 3.34 -8.62 -14.68
C GLY A 258 2.81 -9.64 -15.69
N ILE A 259 2.77 -9.29 -16.98
CA ILE A 259 2.30 -10.15 -18.08
C ILE A 259 3.51 -10.70 -18.85
N GLU A 260 3.76 -12.00 -18.69
CA GLU A 260 4.79 -12.77 -19.39
C GLU A 260 4.23 -14.08 -19.97
#